data_AF-A0A3A0G7H9-F1
#
_entry.id   AF-A0A3A0G7H9-F1
#
_cell.length_a   1.000
_cell.length_b   1.000
_cell.length_c   1.000
_cell.angle_alpha   90.00
_cell.angle_beta   90.00
_cell.angle_gamma   90.00
#
_symmetry.space_group_name_H-M   'P 1'
#
loop_
_entity.id
_entity.type
_entity.pdbx_description
1 polymer ?
#
loop_
_entity_poly.entity_id
_entity_poly.type
_entity_poly.pdbx_seq_one_letter_code
_entity_poly.pdbx_strand_id
1 'polypeptide(L)'
;MLRIFKYLATAIIPFVFVSQAFASEVELHIPPLDTVSFNLFGQAVSGHGILIFGIVVCVLGMLFGLYEFNKVKSLPAHKSMLDVSSLIYETCKTYLLQQGKFLILLEVLIGICISYYFYFLLGLEASKVATILLWSVLGILGSFS
;
A
#
# COMPACT_ATOMS: atom_id res chain seq x y z
N MET A 1 -27.29 -16.27 -38.81
CA MET A 1 -27.63 -15.66 -37.52
C MET A 1 -27.53 -16.63 -36.34
N LEU A 2 -28.18 -17.81 -36.36
CA LEU A 2 -28.12 -18.81 -35.25
C LEU A 2 -26.73 -19.37 -34.91
N ARG A 3 -25.83 -19.56 -35.89
CA ARG A 3 -24.49 -20.12 -35.64
C ARG A 3 -23.58 -19.16 -34.87
N ILE A 4 -23.67 -17.86 -35.14
CA ILE A 4 -22.92 -16.81 -34.43
C ILE A 4 -23.37 -16.73 -32.96
N PHE A 5 -24.68 -16.87 -32.70
CA PHE A 5 -25.20 -16.91 -31.34
C PHE A 5 -24.70 -18.13 -30.54
N LYS A 6 -24.54 -19.29 -31.19
CA LYS A 6 -23.93 -20.48 -30.56
C LYS A 6 -22.45 -20.28 -30.20
N TYR A 7 -21.67 -19.63 -31.06
CA TYR A 7 -20.26 -19.32 -30.77
C TYR A 7 -20.12 -18.24 -29.70
N LEU A 8 -21.00 -17.24 -29.69
CA LEU A 8 -21.06 -16.23 -28.64
C LEU A 8 -21.45 -16.86 -27.28
N ALA A 9 -22.46 -17.73 -27.26
CA ALA A 9 -22.88 -18.42 -26.06
C ALA A 9 -21.78 -19.35 -25.50
N THR A 10 -21.06 -20.07 -26.35
CA THR A 10 -19.97 -20.97 -25.92
C THR A 10 -18.74 -20.23 -25.40
N ALA A 11 -18.46 -19.01 -25.89
CA ALA A 11 -17.39 -18.16 -25.36
C ALA A 11 -17.70 -17.58 -23.97
N ILE A 12 -18.98 -17.44 -23.59
CA ILE A 12 -19.40 -16.85 -22.30
C ILE A 12 -19.42 -17.90 -21.16
N ILE A 13 -19.66 -19.18 -21.48
CA ILE A 13 -19.71 -20.28 -20.50
C ILE A 13 -18.48 -20.36 -19.57
N PRO A 14 -17.21 -20.25 -20.03
CA PRO A 14 -16.06 -20.30 -19.13
C PRO A 14 -15.96 -19.11 -18.17
N PHE A 15 -16.60 -17.97 -18.48
CA PHE A 15 -16.65 -16.80 -17.58
C PHE A 15 -17.67 -16.96 -16.44
N VAL A 16 -18.70 -17.79 -16.63
CA VAL A 16 -19.74 -18.06 -15.62
C VAL A 16 -19.26 -19.06 -14.55
N PHE A 17 -18.25 -19.88 -14.87
CA PHE A 17 -17.68 -20.89 -13.98
C PHE A 17 -16.33 -20.50 -13.35
N VAL A 18 -16.02 -19.20 -13.28
CA VAL A 18 -14.89 -18.74 -12.45
C VAL A 18 -15.25 -19.04 -10.99
N SER A 19 -14.69 -20.13 -10.47
CA SER A 19 -14.68 -20.41 -9.03
C SER A 19 -13.89 -19.31 -8.36
N GLN A 20 -14.59 -18.46 -7.60
CA GLN A 20 -13.92 -17.50 -6.72
C GLN A 20 -13.26 -18.30 -5.61
N ALA A 21 -11.94 -18.43 -5.68
CA ALA A 21 -11.16 -18.92 -4.54
C ALA A 21 -11.23 -17.83 -3.46
N PHE A 22 -12.10 -18.00 -2.46
CA PHE A 22 -12.21 -17.12 -1.29
C PHE A 22 -11.07 -17.39 -0.30
N ALA A 23 -9.82 -17.33 -0.76
CA ALA A 23 -8.65 -17.41 0.09
C ALA A 23 -8.25 -15.99 0.52
N SER A 24 -8.29 -15.71 1.81
CA SER A 24 -7.73 -14.47 2.36
C SER A 24 -6.20 -14.55 2.39
N GLU A 25 -5.50 -13.49 2.03
CA GLU A 25 -4.03 -13.43 2.13
C GLU A 25 -3.52 -13.63 3.57
N VAL A 26 -4.39 -13.38 4.56
CA VAL A 26 -4.10 -13.58 5.99
C VAL A 26 -3.99 -15.06 6.37
N GLU A 27 -4.65 -15.95 5.62
CA GLU A 27 -4.64 -17.41 5.88
C GLU A 27 -3.51 -18.13 5.13
N LEU A 28 -2.75 -17.40 4.31
CA LEU A 28 -1.64 -17.94 3.56
C LEU A 28 -0.48 -18.30 4.50
N HIS A 29 -0.15 -19.59 4.57
CA HIS A 29 0.95 -20.10 5.39
C HIS A 29 2.28 -19.87 4.67
N ILE A 30 2.97 -18.79 5.04
CA ILE A 30 4.28 -18.45 4.47
C ILE A 30 5.37 -19.27 5.19
N PRO A 31 6.18 -20.07 4.47
CA PRO A 31 7.30 -20.78 5.07
C PRO A 31 8.35 -19.81 5.62
N PRO A 32 9.10 -20.18 6.67
CA PRO A 32 10.10 -19.31 7.27
C PRO A 32 11.14 -18.84 6.24
N LEU A 33 11.38 -17.52 6.20
CA LEU A 33 12.20 -16.85 5.19
C LEU A 33 13.67 -17.30 5.17
N ASP A 34 14.14 -17.91 6.25
CA ASP A 34 15.49 -18.45 6.38
C ASP A 34 15.66 -19.78 5.61
N THR A 35 14.56 -20.48 5.33
CA THR A 35 14.57 -21.81 4.70
C THR A 35 14.36 -21.76 3.18
N VAL A 36 13.83 -20.63 2.67
CA VAL A 36 13.55 -20.45 1.24
C VAL A 36 14.72 -19.75 0.57
N SER A 37 15.33 -20.43 -0.40
CA SER A 37 16.36 -19.86 -1.26
C SER A 37 15.80 -19.58 -2.65
N PHE A 38 16.10 -18.39 -3.16
CA PHE A 38 15.73 -17.95 -4.50
C PHE A 38 16.98 -17.96 -5.38
N ASN A 39 16.87 -18.54 -6.57
CA ASN A 39 17.96 -18.50 -7.54
C ASN A 39 17.91 -17.17 -8.29
N LEU A 40 18.76 -16.21 -7.89
CA LEU A 40 18.99 -14.98 -8.66
C LEU A 40 20.31 -15.10 -9.42
N PHE A 41 20.26 -14.95 -10.74
CA PHE A 41 21.44 -14.94 -11.61
C PHE A 41 22.40 -16.13 -11.41
N GLY A 42 21.87 -17.31 -11.07
CA GLY A 42 22.65 -18.54 -10.86
C GLY A 42 23.25 -18.69 -9.46
N GLN A 43 22.99 -17.77 -8.53
CA GLN A 43 23.35 -17.92 -7.11
C GLN A 43 22.11 -18.03 -6.23
N ALA A 44 22.20 -18.91 -5.22
CA ALA A 44 21.16 -19.09 -4.22
C ALA A 44 21.23 -17.94 -3.20
N VAL A 45 20.19 -17.11 -3.16
CA VAL A 45 20.04 -15.99 -2.22
C VAL A 45 18.92 -16.32 -1.24
N SER A 46 19.15 -16.13 0.05
CA SER A 46 18.13 -16.30 1.10
C SER A 46 17.03 -15.23 1.00
N GLY A 47 15.77 -15.60 1.29
CA GLY A 47 14.66 -14.67 1.34
C GLY A 47 14.86 -13.51 2.33
N HIS A 48 15.51 -13.75 3.47
CA HIS A 48 15.86 -12.69 4.42
C HIS A 48 16.84 -11.66 3.81
N GLY A 49 17.83 -12.13 3.05
CA GLY A 49 18.81 -11.27 2.37
C GLY A 49 18.15 -10.34 1.35
N ILE A 50 17.14 -10.82 0.63
CA ILE A 50 16.36 -10.00 -0.32
C ILE A 50 15.57 -8.91 0.41
N LEU A 51 14.97 -9.25 1.56
CA LEU A 51 14.18 -8.30 2.34
C LEU A 51 15.04 -7.16 2.89
N ILE A 52 16.19 -7.50 3.47
CA ILE A 52 17.16 -6.52 3.97
C ILE A 52 17.69 -5.65 2.83
N PHE A 53 18.01 -6.24 1.67
CA PHE A 53 18.41 -5.50 0.49
C PHE A 53 17.32 -4.50 0.04
N GLY A 54 16.05 -4.91 0.03
CA GLY A 54 14.92 -4.03 -0.27
C GLY A 54 14.82 -2.85 0.70
N ILE A 55 14.97 -3.10 2.00
CA ILE A 55 14.98 -2.04 3.03
C ILE A 55 16.15 -1.06 2.79
N VAL A 56 17.34 -1.56 2.45
CA VAL A 56 18.49 -0.72 2.13
C VAL A 56 18.19 0.18 0.93
N VAL A 57 17.58 -0.36 -0.14
CA VAL A 57 17.17 0.43 -1.31
C VAL A 57 16.15 1.51 -0.93
N CYS A 58 15.16 1.18 -0.11
CA CYS A 58 14.18 2.16 0.39
C CYS A 58 14.84 3.30 1.17
N VAL A 59 15.79 2.99 2.06
CA VAL A 59 16.54 3.99 2.84
C VAL A 59 17.39 4.87 1.91
N LEU A 60 18.08 4.29 0.94
CA LEU A 60 18.83 5.06 -0.06
C LEU A 60 17.92 5.98 -0.88
N GLY A 61 16.73 5.50 -1.26
CA GLY A 61 15.71 6.32 -1.93
C GLY A 61 15.26 7.50 -1.09
N MET A 62 15.05 7.30 0.22
CA MET A 62 14.71 8.37 1.16
C MET A 62 15.82 9.42 1.28
N LEU A 63 17.08 8.98 1.41
CA LEU A 63 18.24 9.87 1.47
C LEU A 63 18.41 10.68 0.17
N PHE A 64 18.25 10.02 -0.98
CA PHE A 64 18.28 10.68 -2.29
C PHE A 64 17.16 11.72 -2.43
N GLY A 65 15.93 11.39 -2.03
CA GLY A 65 14.81 12.33 -2.03
C GLY A 65 15.08 13.57 -1.15
N LEU A 66 15.67 13.37 0.04
CA LEU A 66 16.02 14.47 0.94
C LEU A 66 17.16 15.35 0.38
N TYR A 67 18.13 14.74 -0.31
CA TYR A 67 19.20 15.47 -1.00
C TYR A 67 18.64 16.36 -2.12
N GLU A 68 17.82 15.81 -3.02
CA GLU A 68 17.21 16.59 -4.11
C GLU A 68 16.24 17.65 -3.59
N PHE A 69 15.50 17.38 -2.50
CA PHE A 69 14.65 18.39 -1.86
C PHE A 69 15.44 19.62 -1.41
N ASN A 70 16.57 19.42 -0.72
CA ASN A 70 17.42 20.52 -0.25
C ASN A 70 18.05 21.29 -1.42
N LYS A 71 18.45 20.59 -2.47
CA LYS A 71 18.99 21.19 -3.69
C LYS A 71 17.96 22.08 -4.39
N VAL A 72 16.75 21.58 -4.62
CA VAL A 72 15.67 22.34 -5.27
C VAL A 72 15.26 23.55 -4.42
N LYS A 73 15.18 23.38 -3.09
CA LYS A 73 14.86 24.48 -2.17
C LYS A 73 15.88 25.63 -2.20
N SER A 74 17.14 25.36 -2.58
CA SER A 74 18.20 26.37 -2.63
C SER A 74 18.23 27.21 -3.92
N LEU A 75 17.42 26.87 -4.92
CA LEU A 75 17.41 27.55 -6.21
C LEU A 75 16.77 28.95 -6.11
N PRO A 76 17.31 29.97 -6.78
CA PRO A 76 16.73 31.31 -6.78
C PRO A 76 15.41 31.33 -7.55
N ALA A 77 14.36 31.85 -6.91
CA ALA A 77 13.04 32.01 -7.48
C ALA A 77 12.63 33.49 -7.56
N HIS A 78 11.83 33.84 -8.57
CA HIS A 78 11.35 35.20 -8.75
C HIS A 78 10.30 35.56 -7.67
N LYS A 79 10.34 36.79 -7.13
CA LYS A 79 9.47 37.22 -6.02
C LYS A 79 7.98 36.99 -6.30
N SER A 80 7.50 37.38 -7.48
CA SER A 80 6.09 37.15 -7.87
C SER A 80 5.70 35.67 -7.94
N MET A 81 6.62 34.76 -8.29
CA MET A 81 6.33 33.31 -8.24
C MET A 81 6.27 32.81 -6.80
N LEU A 82 7.14 33.31 -5.92
CA LEU A 82 7.14 32.97 -4.50
C LEU A 82 5.83 33.39 -3.82
N ASP A 83 5.33 34.60 -4.12
CA ASP A 83 4.08 35.11 -3.53
C ASP A 83 2.85 34.30 -3.96
N VAL A 84 2.78 33.86 -5.22
CA VAL A 84 1.69 32.98 -5.67
C VAL A 84 1.82 31.59 -5.04
N SER A 85 3.03 31.04 -4.97
CA SER A 85 3.27 29.73 -4.37
C SER A 85 2.92 29.69 -2.88
N SER A 86 3.14 30.79 -2.14
CA SER A 86 2.80 30.86 -0.72
C SER A 86 1.28 30.87 -0.50
N LEU A 87 0.52 31.58 -1.34
CA LEU A 87 -0.94 31.56 -1.32
C LEU A 87 -1.51 30.15 -1.60
N ILE A 88 -0.95 29.46 -2.61
CA ILE A 88 -1.34 28.08 -2.93
C ILE A 88 -1.01 27.15 -1.75
N TYR A 89 0.19 27.29 -1.18
CA TYR A 89 0.63 26.48 -0.04
C TYR A 89 -0.32 26.61 1.16
N GLU A 90 -0.70 27.82 1.56
CA GLU A 90 -1.63 28.01 2.69
C GLU A 90 -3.03 27.42 2.40
N THR A 91 -3.49 27.49 1.15
CA THR A 91 -4.76 26.88 0.73
C THR A 91 -4.69 25.35 0.79
N CYS A 92 -3.65 24.76 0.19
CA CYS A 92 -3.42 23.31 0.20
C CYS A 92 -3.21 22.78 1.61
N LYS A 93 -2.48 23.50 2.45
CA LYS A 93 -2.25 23.14 3.84
C LYS A 93 -3.56 23.07 4.62
N THR A 94 -4.43 24.07 4.45
CA THR A 94 -5.75 24.08 5.10
C THR A 94 -6.62 22.93 4.58
N TYR A 95 -6.56 22.65 3.27
CA TYR A 95 -7.24 21.50 2.66
C TYR A 95 -6.76 20.16 3.23
N LEU A 96 -5.44 19.92 3.28
CA LEU A 96 -4.85 18.69 3.81
C LEU A 96 -5.22 18.47 5.27
N LEU A 97 -5.22 19.52 6.10
CA LEU A 97 -5.63 19.42 7.50
C LEU A 97 -7.10 19.03 7.65
N GLN A 98 -7.98 19.59 6.81
CA GLN A 98 -9.40 19.24 6.84
C GLN A 98 -9.65 17.82 6.33
N GLN A 99 -8.95 17.41 5.26
CA GLN A 99 -8.99 16.04 4.72
C GLN A 99 -8.45 15.03 5.75
N GLY A 100 -7.39 15.38 6.46
CA GLY A 100 -6.82 14.61 7.56
C GLY A 100 -7.83 14.29 8.65
N LYS A 101 -8.60 15.29 9.10
CA LYS A 101 -9.65 15.11 10.12
C LYS A 101 -10.72 14.10 9.66
N PHE A 102 -11.11 14.16 8.38
CA PHE A 102 -12.08 13.22 7.83
C PHE A 102 -11.52 11.80 7.72
N LEU A 103 -10.28 11.64 7.27
CA LEU A 103 -9.67 10.31 7.15
C LEU A 103 -9.37 9.66 8.51
N ILE A 104 -9.06 10.43 9.56
CA ILE A 104 -8.95 9.88 10.92
C ILE A 104 -10.30 9.30 11.37
N LEU A 105 -11.41 9.98 11.10
CA LEU A 105 -12.74 9.46 11.42
C LEU A 105 -13.04 8.15 10.66
N LEU A 106 -12.68 8.10 9.37
CA LEU A 106 -12.81 6.88 8.58
C LEU A 106 -11.91 5.76 9.10
N GLU A 107 -10.67 6.06 9.49
CA GLU A 107 -9.74 5.04 9.99
C GLU A 107 -10.20 4.42 11.30
N VAL A 108 -10.80 5.22 12.20
CA VAL A 108 -11.42 4.66 13.42
C VAL A 108 -12.55 3.70 13.06
N LEU A 109 -13.42 4.08 12.11
CA LEU A 109 -14.52 3.23 11.67
C LEU A 109 -14.01 1.93 11.03
N ILE A 110 -13.04 2.03 10.11
CA ILE A 110 -12.43 0.89 9.43
C ILE A 110 -11.70 0.00 10.44
N GLY A 111 -10.95 0.58 11.38
CA GLY A 111 -10.26 -0.13 12.45
C GLY A 111 -11.20 -0.93 13.35
N ILE A 112 -12.39 -0.40 13.66
CA ILE A 112 -13.44 -1.15 14.38
C ILE A 112 -13.93 -2.34 13.53
N CYS A 113 -14.19 -2.13 12.23
CA CYS A 113 -14.62 -3.20 11.33
C CYS A 113 -13.55 -4.29 11.19
N ILE A 114 -12.27 -3.93 11.02
CA ILE A 114 -11.13 -4.85 10.96
C ILE A 114 -11.04 -5.65 12.25
N SER A 115 -11.12 -4.97 13.41
CA SER A 115 -11.06 -5.62 14.71
C SER A 115 -12.21 -6.62 14.88
N TYR A 116 -13.44 -6.21 14.59
CA TYR A 116 -14.60 -7.09 14.70
C TYR A 116 -14.49 -8.31 13.77
N TYR A 117 -14.11 -8.11 12.51
CA TYR A 117 -14.00 -9.20 11.54
C TYR A 117 -12.87 -10.18 11.90
N PHE A 118 -11.64 -9.68 12.08
CA PHE A 118 -10.48 -10.56 12.23
C PHE A 118 -10.33 -11.14 13.64
N TYR A 119 -10.66 -10.39 14.70
CA TYR A 119 -10.55 -10.87 16.07
C TYR A 119 -11.78 -11.69 16.50
N PHE A 120 -12.99 -11.17 16.29
CA PHE A 120 -14.21 -11.83 16.79
C PHE A 120 -14.75 -12.90 15.83
N LEU A 121 -14.83 -12.61 14.52
CA LEU A 121 -15.45 -13.51 13.56
C LEU A 121 -14.49 -14.60 13.06
N LEU A 122 -13.25 -14.23 12.76
CA LEU A 122 -12.21 -15.12 12.24
C LEU A 122 -11.36 -15.79 13.33
N GLY A 123 -11.43 -15.29 14.58
CA GLY A 123 -10.71 -15.87 15.72
C GLY A 123 -9.18 -15.79 15.62
N LEU A 124 -8.64 -14.82 14.88
CA LEU A 124 -7.19 -14.65 14.75
C LEU A 124 -6.54 -14.17 16.06
N GLU A 125 -5.28 -14.55 16.23
CA GLU A 125 -4.47 -14.09 17.35
C GLU A 125 -4.39 -12.55 17.40
N ALA A 126 -4.52 -11.98 18.61
CA ALA A 126 -4.51 -10.53 18.81
C ALA A 126 -3.24 -9.85 18.28
N SER A 127 -2.09 -10.53 18.29
CA SER A 127 -0.82 -10.05 17.75
C SER A 127 -0.87 -9.80 16.23
N LYS A 128 -1.55 -10.67 15.48
CA LYS A 128 -1.75 -10.53 14.03
C LYS A 128 -2.71 -9.37 13.72
N VAL A 129 -3.81 -9.25 14.46
CA VAL A 129 -4.76 -8.15 14.30
C VAL A 129 -4.10 -6.80 14.60
N ALA A 130 -3.29 -6.74 15.67
CA ALA A 130 -2.52 -5.55 16.00
C ALA A 130 -1.53 -5.15 14.89
N THR A 131 -0.89 -6.14 14.25
CA THR A 131 0.01 -5.90 13.12
C THR A 131 -0.75 -5.32 11.92
N ILE A 132 -1.93 -5.85 11.58
CA ILE A 132 -2.77 -5.34 10.50
C ILE A 132 -3.19 -3.89 10.77
N LEU A 133 -3.67 -3.60 11.97
CA LEU A 133 -4.05 -2.23 12.37
C LEU A 133 -2.87 -1.27 12.34
N LEU A 134 -1.69 -1.71 12.78
CA LEU A 134 -0.47 -0.91 12.75
C LEU A 134 -0.10 -0.51 11.32
N TRP A 135 -0.15 -1.46 10.37
CA TRP A 135 0.13 -1.19 8.96
C TRP A 135 -0.93 -0.30 8.30
N SER A 136 -2.21 -0.44 8.68
CA SER A 136 -3.30 0.43 8.23
C SER A 136 -3.05 1.89 8.64
N VAL A 137 -2.77 2.10 9.93
CA VAL A 137 -2.49 3.44 10.49
C VAL A 137 -1.23 4.04 9.86
N LEU A 138 -0.16 3.26 9.70
CA LEU A 138 1.06 3.72 9.01
C LEU A 138 0.77 4.17 7.57
N GLY A 139 -0.06 3.41 6.84
CA GLY A 139 -0.44 3.74 5.47
C GLY A 139 -1.20 5.07 5.37
N ILE A 140 -2.16 5.29 6.26
CA ILE A 140 -2.95 6.54 6.28
C ILE A 140 -2.10 7.72 6.74
N LEU A 141 -1.27 7.56 7.77
CA LEU A 141 -0.38 8.63 8.22
C LEU A 141 0.60 9.05 7.13
N GLY A 142 1.09 8.11 6.32
CA GLY A 142 1.96 8.41 5.17
C GLY A 142 1.28 9.20 4.05
N SER A 143 -0.04 9.11 3.90
CA SER A 143 -0.81 9.80 2.85
C SER A 143 -0.90 11.32 3.05
N PHE A 144 -0.58 11.83 4.24
CA PHE A 144 -0.77 13.23 4.64
C PHE A 144 0.52 14.00 4.85
N SER A 145 1.67 13.37 4.58
CA SER A 145 2.99 13.98 4.65
C SER A 145 3.38 14.72 3.37
#